data_AF-A0A7X0LFS6-F1
#
_entry.id   AF-A0A7X0LFS6-F1
#
_cell.length_a   1.000
_cell.length_b   1.000
_cell.length_c   1.000
_cell.angle_alpha   90.00
_cell.angle_beta   90.00
_cell.angle_gamma   90.00
#
_symmetry.space_group_name_H-M   'P 1'
#
loop_
_entity.id
_entity.type
_entity.pdbx_description
1 polymer ?
#
loop_
_entity_poly.entity_id
_entity_poly.type
_entity_poly.pdbx_seq_one_letter_code
_entity_poly.pdbx_strand_id
1 'polypeptide(L)'
;MALLFDTGLFSIIGLDSEIEVGSKLYWYVANTTTPTDTYTTPALNVANTNPVLADADGRFPEIWLAPGDYKYVLTAPGGSPADPLNTVDNFNVPDTPPSFDPDLNAFLAGSEPLPIAKGGTASTSAVNALVALGAFPLAGGTVTGNIIRSTKGVHHYWETAAMNNGGWFITPAADPDPTTLPGQVWAKY
;
A
#
# COMPACT_ATOMS: atom_id res chain seq x y z
N MET A 1 25.46 -9.25 -2.37
CA MET A 1 25.42 -9.24 -3.85
C MET A 1 26.42 -8.18 -4.33
N ALA A 2 27.14 -8.40 -5.43
CA ALA A 2 28.05 -7.37 -5.95
C ALA A 2 27.26 -6.32 -6.77
N LEU A 3 27.65 -5.05 -6.67
CA LEU A 3 27.06 -3.95 -7.44
C LEU A 3 28.04 -3.55 -8.56
N LEU A 4 27.54 -3.45 -9.80
CA LEU A 4 28.27 -2.79 -10.87
C LEU A 4 28.20 -1.28 -10.64
N PHE A 5 29.36 -0.64 -10.51
CA PHE A 5 29.44 0.81 -10.43
C PHE A 5 29.13 1.41 -11.80
N ASP A 6 28.06 2.18 -11.88
CA ASP A 6 27.69 2.99 -13.03
C ASP A 6 27.18 4.35 -12.53
N THR A 7 27.85 5.42 -12.90
CA THR A 7 27.45 6.80 -12.58
C THR A 7 26.64 7.46 -13.70
N GLY A 8 26.29 6.72 -14.75
CA GLY A 8 25.67 7.23 -15.97
C GLY A 8 26.62 8.03 -16.86
N LEU A 9 27.92 8.05 -16.54
CA LEU A 9 28.98 8.70 -17.31
C LEU A 9 29.56 7.71 -18.33
N PHE A 10 29.21 7.88 -19.61
CA PHE A 10 29.72 7.07 -20.72
C PHE A 10 31.16 7.40 -21.14
N SER A 11 31.67 8.56 -20.74
CA SER A 11 33.06 9.02 -20.91
C SER A 11 33.28 10.22 -19.99
N ILE A 12 34.51 10.42 -19.52
CA ILE A 12 34.89 11.65 -18.83
C ILE A 12 35.13 12.72 -19.88
N ILE A 13 34.34 13.80 -19.79
CA ILE A 13 34.44 14.96 -20.67
C ILE A 13 34.90 16.17 -19.88
N GLY A 14 35.86 16.90 -20.44
CA GLY A 14 36.34 18.16 -19.89
C GLY A 14 35.35 19.30 -20.15
N LEU A 15 35.71 20.48 -19.65
CA LEU A 15 34.88 21.69 -19.73
C LEU A 15 34.76 22.21 -21.18
N ASP A 16 35.75 21.89 -22.01
CA ASP A 16 35.84 22.27 -23.42
C ASP A 16 35.35 21.14 -24.36
N SER A 17 34.63 20.15 -23.80
CA SER A 17 34.11 18.96 -24.49
C SER A 17 35.19 18.02 -25.05
N GLU A 18 36.39 18.06 -24.49
CA GLU A 18 37.48 17.10 -24.73
C GLU A 18 37.26 15.78 -23.98
N ILE A 19 37.80 14.69 -24.51
CA ILE A 19 37.82 13.39 -23.82
C ILE A 19 39.04 13.36 -22.88
N GLU A 20 38.80 13.11 -21.60
CA GLU A 20 39.83 13.12 -20.57
C GLU A 20 40.52 11.75 -20.45
N VAL A 21 41.30 11.41 -21.46
CA VAL A 21 42.03 10.14 -21.57
C VAL A 21 43.04 9.99 -20.44
N GLY A 22 43.02 8.84 -19.76
CA GLY A 22 43.94 8.57 -18.65
C GLY A 22 43.54 9.21 -17.32
N SER A 23 42.29 9.66 -17.21
CA SER A 23 41.66 9.96 -15.92
C SER A 23 41.74 8.77 -14.97
N LYS A 24 41.76 9.05 -13.67
CA LYS A 24 41.96 8.04 -12.62
C LYS A 24 40.82 8.09 -11.62
N LEU A 25 40.34 6.91 -11.23
CA LEU A 25 39.36 6.75 -10.17
C LEU A 25 40.00 6.01 -9.00
N TYR A 26 40.19 6.73 -7.89
CA TYR A 26 40.72 6.18 -6.65
C TYR A 26 39.59 5.68 -5.77
N TRP A 27 39.79 4.55 -5.12
CA TRP A 27 38.82 3.93 -4.23
C TRP A 27 39.37 3.80 -2.82
N TYR A 28 38.57 4.21 -1.83
CA TYR A 28 38.94 4.17 -0.43
C TYR A 28 37.79 3.61 0.42
N VAL A 29 38.13 3.13 1.61
CA VAL A 29 37.14 2.90 2.67
C VAL A 29 36.50 4.24 3.03
N ALA A 30 35.17 4.27 3.17
CA ALA A 30 34.42 5.49 3.50
C ALA A 30 35.02 6.25 4.70
N ASN A 31 34.98 7.59 4.65
CA ASN A 31 35.56 8.49 5.65
C ASN A 31 37.09 8.39 5.84
N THR A 32 37.80 7.66 4.97
CA THR A 32 39.25 7.50 5.07
C THR A 32 39.95 7.76 3.73
N THR A 33 41.28 7.66 3.74
CA THR A 33 42.13 7.60 2.56
C THR A 33 42.80 6.23 2.41
N THR A 34 42.30 5.21 3.13
CA THR A 34 42.81 3.84 3.05
C THR A 34 42.32 3.20 1.75
N PRO A 35 43.20 2.79 0.83
CA PRO A 35 42.78 2.16 -0.42
C PRO A 35 41.95 0.91 -0.17
N THR A 36 40.92 0.70 -0.99
CA THR A 36 40.09 -0.50 -0.97
C THR A 36 40.02 -1.13 -2.35
N ASP A 37 39.73 -2.42 -2.38
CA ASP A 37 39.66 -3.19 -3.61
C ASP A 37 38.30 -3.01 -4.30
N THR A 38 38.36 -2.93 -5.63
CA THR A 38 37.21 -3.10 -6.52
C THR A 38 37.53 -4.23 -7.49
N TYR A 39 36.55 -4.77 -8.20
CA TYR A 39 36.73 -6.02 -8.93
C TYR A 39 36.31 -5.93 -10.40
N THR A 40 36.93 -6.76 -11.22
CA THR A 40 36.66 -6.84 -12.67
C THR A 40 35.36 -7.56 -13.01
N THR A 41 34.79 -8.34 -12.07
CA THR A 41 33.61 -9.20 -12.29
C THR A 41 32.75 -9.26 -11.03
N PRO A 42 31.45 -9.63 -11.14
CA PRO A 42 30.57 -9.80 -9.98
C PRO A 42 30.99 -10.94 -9.05
N ALA A 43 31.93 -11.80 -9.48
CA ALA A 43 32.46 -12.89 -8.68
C ALA A 43 33.45 -12.43 -7.60
N LEU A 44 33.94 -11.18 -7.66
CA LEU A 44 34.86 -10.59 -6.68
C LEU A 44 36.20 -11.36 -6.52
N ASN A 45 36.68 -11.99 -7.59
CA ASN A 45 37.90 -12.83 -7.55
C ASN A 45 39.17 -12.11 -8.02
N VAL A 46 39.03 -11.13 -8.91
CA VAL A 46 40.16 -10.42 -9.52
C VAL A 46 39.97 -8.94 -9.29
N ALA A 47 40.82 -8.37 -8.43
CA ALA A 47 40.80 -6.96 -8.10
C ALA A 47 41.30 -6.09 -9.26
N ASN A 48 40.68 -4.93 -9.44
CA ASN A 48 41.19 -3.87 -10.29
C ASN A 48 42.42 -3.22 -9.66
N THR A 49 43.21 -2.52 -10.48
CA THR A 49 44.24 -1.62 -9.96
C THR A 49 43.59 -0.47 -9.17
N ASN A 50 44.29 0.06 -8.17
CA ASN A 50 43.89 1.28 -7.47
C ASN A 50 45.02 2.32 -7.58
N PRO A 51 44.83 3.41 -8.34
CA PRO A 51 43.60 3.81 -9.02
C PRO A 51 43.20 2.93 -10.21
N VAL A 52 41.91 2.93 -10.54
CA VAL A 52 41.40 2.39 -11.81
C VAL A 52 41.65 3.44 -12.88
N LEU A 53 42.23 3.03 -14.02
CA LEU A 53 42.55 3.94 -15.12
C LEU A 53 41.47 3.91 -16.20
N ALA A 54 41.15 5.08 -16.74
CA ALA A 54 40.35 5.19 -17.95
C ALA A 54 41.18 4.80 -19.18
N ASP A 55 40.52 4.21 -20.18
CA ASP A 55 41.09 3.86 -21.47
C ASP A 55 41.26 5.07 -22.40
N ALA A 56 41.66 4.81 -23.65
CA ALA A 56 41.88 5.83 -24.67
C ALA A 56 40.61 6.59 -25.08
N ASP A 57 39.43 6.09 -24.72
CA ASP A 57 38.14 6.71 -24.96
C ASP A 57 37.58 7.39 -23.70
N GLY A 58 38.38 7.50 -22.62
CA GLY A 58 37.94 8.12 -21.37
C GLY A 58 36.96 7.26 -20.57
N ARG A 59 36.92 5.94 -20.84
CA ARG A 59 36.03 4.98 -20.19
C ARG A 59 36.77 4.15 -19.16
N PHE A 60 36.12 3.91 -18.02
CA PHE A 60 36.64 2.96 -17.05
C PHE A 60 36.25 1.53 -17.46
N PRO A 61 37.09 0.52 -17.13
CA PRO A 61 36.69 -0.87 -17.21
C PRO A 61 35.53 -1.15 -16.25
N GLU A 62 35.02 -2.38 -16.26
CA GLU A 62 34.01 -2.79 -15.27
C GLU A 62 34.57 -2.69 -13.83
N ILE A 63 33.80 -2.04 -12.96
CA ILE A 63 34.12 -1.86 -11.55
C ILE A 63 32.98 -2.45 -10.74
N TRP A 64 33.22 -3.63 -10.18
CA TRP A 64 32.29 -4.33 -9.30
C TRP A 64 32.69 -4.11 -7.84
N LEU A 65 31.70 -3.83 -7.00
CA LEU A 65 31.87 -3.52 -5.59
C LEU A 65 31.21 -4.60 -4.73
N ALA A 66 31.91 -5.02 -3.67
CA ALA A 66 31.31 -5.81 -2.61
C ALA A 66 30.39 -4.93 -1.75
N PRO A 67 29.39 -5.47 -1.05
CA PRO A 67 28.60 -4.71 -0.09
C PRO A 67 29.46 -3.96 0.94
N GLY A 68 29.11 -2.72 1.23
CA GLY A 68 29.87 -1.84 2.12
C GLY A 68 29.81 -0.38 1.73
N ASP A 69 30.50 0.47 2.51
CA ASP A 69 30.58 1.91 2.27
C ASP A 69 31.93 2.29 1.68
N TYR A 70 31.90 3.04 0.59
CA TYR A 70 33.07 3.44 -0.18
C TYR A 70 33.18 4.95 -0.29
N LYS A 71 34.40 5.40 -0.52
CA LYS A 71 34.71 6.72 -1.05
C LYS A 71 35.39 6.55 -2.39
N TYR A 72 34.98 7.33 -3.37
CA TYR A 72 35.71 7.43 -4.64
C TYR A 72 36.11 8.86 -4.97
N VAL A 73 37.26 8.98 -5.62
CA VAL A 73 37.85 10.27 -6.01
C VAL A 73 38.24 10.18 -7.47
N LEU A 74 37.62 11.00 -8.31
CA LEU A 74 37.94 11.13 -9.73
C LEU A 74 38.95 12.26 -9.92
N THR A 75 40.02 12.01 -10.66
CA THR A 75 41.01 13.02 -11.02
C THR A 75 41.15 13.14 -12.52
N ALA A 76 41.50 14.34 -12.98
CA ALA A 76 41.91 14.61 -14.35
C ALA A 76 43.16 13.78 -14.72
N PRO A 77 43.47 13.65 -16.03
CA PRO A 77 44.70 13.02 -16.49
C PRO A 77 45.93 13.67 -15.82
N GLY A 78 46.80 12.84 -15.24
CA GLY A 78 47.98 13.31 -14.50
C GLY A 78 47.70 13.96 -13.14
N GLY A 79 46.43 14.11 -12.75
CA GLY A 79 46.01 14.68 -11.47
C GLY A 79 46.28 13.77 -10.26
N SER A 80 46.05 14.35 -9.08
CA SER A 80 46.26 13.74 -7.76
C SER A 80 44.97 13.78 -6.95
N PRO A 81 44.72 12.84 -6.01
CA PRO A 81 43.56 12.89 -5.10
C PRO A 81 43.46 14.16 -4.25
N ALA A 82 44.53 14.97 -4.18
CA ALA A 82 44.53 16.26 -3.51
C ALA A 82 43.72 17.34 -4.26
N ASP A 83 43.62 17.23 -5.60
CA ASP A 83 42.92 18.17 -6.48
C ASP A 83 41.90 17.41 -7.37
N PRO A 84 40.80 16.91 -6.79
CA PRO A 84 39.88 16.03 -7.51
C PRO A 84 38.90 16.79 -8.40
N LEU A 85 38.50 16.16 -9.51
CA LEU A 85 37.36 16.60 -10.31
C LEU A 85 36.03 16.30 -9.60
N ASN A 86 35.95 15.15 -8.94
CA ASN A 86 34.79 14.76 -8.15
C ASN A 86 35.24 13.92 -6.95
N THR A 87 34.57 14.10 -5.82
CA THR A 87 34.71 13.25 -4.64
C THR A 87 33.32 12.91 -4.12
N VAL A 88 33.06 11.62 -3.97
CA VAL A 88 31.86 11.14 -3.30
C VAL A 88 32.31 10.24 -2.16
N ASP A 89 31.89 10.61 -0.96
CA ASP A 89 32.10 9.82 0.26
C ASP A 89 30.78 9.17 0.67
N ASN A 90 30.87 8.12 1.48
CA ASN A 90 29.72 7.37 1.97
C ASN A 90 28.83 6.80 0.84
N PHE A 91 29.44 6.37 -0.27
CA PHE A 91 28.75 5.61 -1.32
C PHE A 91 28.42 4.22 -0.79
N ASN A 92 27.14 4.00 -0.48
CA ASN A 92 26.66 2.76 0.10
C ASN A 92 26.34 1.72 -1.00
N VAL A 93 26.93 0.54 -0.86
CA VAL A 93 26.59 -0.64 -1.64
C VAL A 93 25.76 -1.57 -0.75
N PRO A 94 24.45 -1.70 -1.00
CA PRO A 94 23.58 -2.51 -0.15
C PRO A 94 23.96 -4.00 -0.24
N ASP A 95 23.86 -4.68 0.90
CA ASP A 95 24.08 -6.13 1.01
C ASP A 95 22.91 -6.96 0.47
N THR A 96 21.73 -6.35 0.47
CA THR A 96 20.45 -6.89 0.06
C THR A 96 20.00 -6.29 -1.27
N PRO A 97 19.36 -7.09 -2.16
CA PRO A 97 18.69 -6.54 -3.32
C PRO A 97 17.66 -5.49 -2.90
N PRO A 98 17.37 -4.48 -3.74
CA PRO A 98 16.23 -3.61 -3.50
C PRO A 98 14.98 -4.50 -3.38
N SER A 99 14.34 -4.45 -2.21
CA SER A 99 13.07 -5.13 -2.00
C SER A 99 11.95 -4.15 -2.36
N PHE A 100 10.94 -4.65 -3.05
CA PHE A 100 9.67 -3.94 -3.11
C PHE A 100 9.08 -3.94 -1.70
N ASP A 101 8.44 -2.83 -1.33
CA ASP A 101 7.73 -2.70 -0.07
C ASP A 101 6.82 -3.94 0.13
N PRO A 102 7.05 -4.75 1.19
CA PRO A 102 6.24 -5.94 1.42
C PRO A 102 4.75 -5.61 1.62
N ASP A 103 4.41 -4.37 1.96
CA ASP A 103 3.02 -3.93 2.07
C ASP A 103 2.35 -3.80 0.69
N LEU A 104 3.12 -3.64 -0.40
CA LEU A 104 2.58 -3.71 -1.76
C LEU A 104 2.28 -5.17 -2.19
N ASN A 105 2.97 -6.16 -1.62
CA ASN A 105 2.63 -7.57 -1.82
C ASN A 105 1.31 -7.95 -1.14
N ALA A 106 0.78 -7.16 -0.20
CA ALA A 106 -0.54 -7.40 0.38
C ALA A 106 -1.67 -7.24 -0.65
N PHE A 107 -1.48 -6.39 -1.67
CA PHE A 107 -2.42 -6.24 -2.79
C PHE A 107 -2.47 -7.50 -3.66
N LEU A 108 -1.34 -8.13 -3.95
CA LEU A 108 -1.26 -9.38 -4.70
C LEU A 108 -1.65 -10.61 -3.87
N ALA A 109 -1.32 -10.62 -2.58
CA ALA A 109 -1.61 -11.72 -1.66
C ALA A 109 -3.07 -11.76 -1.21
N GLY A 110 -3.86 -10.72 -1.48
CA GLY A 110 -5.25 -10.63 -1.05
C GLY A 110 -5.42 -10.63 0.48
N SER A 111 -4.35 -10.34 1.22
CA SER A 111 -4.32 -10.35 2.68
C SER A 111 -4.92 -9.09 3.27
N GLU A 112 -4.88 -7.98 2.52
CA GLU A 112 -5.56 -6.71 2.82
C GLU A 112 -6.23 -6.20 1.54
N PRO A 113 -7.34 -6.84 1.08
CA PRO A 113 -8.14 -6.21 0.05
C PRO A 113 -8.58 -4.85 0.62
N LEU A 114 -8.42 -3.76 -0.14
CA LEU A 114 -9.08 -2.48 0.17
C LEU A 114 -10.51 -2.83 0.60
N PRO A 115 -10.90 -2.56 1.85
CA PRO A 115 -12.09 -3.18 2.39
C PRO A 115 -13.30 -2.66 1.63
N ILE A 116 -13.83 -3.46 0.71
CA ILE A 116 -15.27 -3.51 0.48
C ILE A 116 -15.74 -4.85 1.05
N ALA A 117 -15.40 -5.09 2.32
CA ALA A 117 -16.06 -6.12 3.10
C ALA A 117 -17.57 -5.79 3.12
N LYS A 118 -18.36 -6.53 2.34
CA LYS A 118 -19.84 -6.47 2.34
C LYS A 118 -20.38 -5.03 2.22
N GLY A 119 -20.01 -4.33 1.15
CA GLY A 119 -20.53 -2.98 0.88
C GLY A 119 -20.27 -1.96 1.98
N GLY A 120 -19.23 -2.14 2.80
CA GLY A 120 -18.90 -1.24 3.92
C GLY A 120 -19.68 -1.51 5.22
N THR A 121 -20.46 -2.59 5.29
CA THR A 121 -21.33 -2.89 6.45
C THR A 121 -20.81 -3.97 7.38
N ALA A 122 -19.76 -4.71 6.99
CA ALA A 122 -19.20 -5.87 7.70
C ALA A 122 -20.20 -7.04 7.98
N SER A 123 -21.47 -6.92 7.56
CA SER A 123 -22.53 -7.89 7.86
C SER A 123 -22.45 -9.20 7.07
N THR A 124 -22.62 -10.35 7.73
CA THR A 124 -22.72 -11.70 7.11
C THR A 124 -24.11 -12.05 6.58
N SER A 125 -25.12 -11.21 6.77
CA SER A 125 -26.47 -11.43 6.24
C SER A 125 -27.00 -10.18 5.52
N ALA A 126 -27.83 -10.38 4.50
CA ALA A 126 -28.45 -9.28 3.75
C ALA A 126 -29.29 -8.36 4.66
N VAL A 127 -30.00 -8.94 5.63
CA VAL A 127 -30.84 -8.20 6.60
C VAL A 127 -29.98 -7.28 7.47
N ASN A 128 -28.89 -7.79 8.04
CA ASN A 128 -28.00 -7.00 8.90
C ASN A 128 -27.22 -5.94 8.11
N ALA A 129 -26.93 -6.19 6.82
CA ALA A 129 -26.29 -5.20 5.95
C ALA A 129 -27.22 -4.01 5.69
N LEU A 130 -28.50 -4.29 5.44
CA LEU A 130 -29.50 -3.28 5.16
C LEU A 130 -29.79 -2.39 6.38
N VAL A 131 -29.77 -2.98 7.58
CA VAL A 131 -29.86 -2.24 8.85
C VAL A 131 -28.64 -1.33 9.06
N ALA A 132 -27.43 -1.85 8.82
CA ALA A 132 -26.20 -1.09 8.97
C ALA A 132 -26.10 0.09 7.98
N LEU A 133 -26.74 -0.01 6.83
CA LEU A 133 -26.86 1.06 5.84
C LEU A 133 -27.97 2.07 6.17
N GLY A 134 -28.68 1.89 7.30
CA GLY A 134 -29.77 2.78 7.74
C GLY A 134 -31.08 2.64 6.97
N ALA A 135 -31.23 1.62 6.13
CA ALA A 135 -32.42 1.44 5.31
C ALA A 135 -33.61 0.84 6.08
N PHE A 136 -33.36 0.19 7.22
CA PHE A 136 -34.40 -0.25 8.15
C PHE A 136 -33.98 -0.05 9.61
N PRO A 137 -34.91 0.35 10.50
CA PRO A 137 -34.65 0.44 11.93
C PRO A 137 -34.52 -0.94 12.57
N LEU A 138 -33.50 -1.11 13.44
CA LEU A 138 -33.22 -2.37 14.14
C LEU A 138 -34.28 -2.71 15.20
N ALA A 139 -34.90 -1.70 15.81
CA ALA A 139 -36.05 -1.83 16.71
C ALA A 139 -36.82 -0.50 16.79
N GLY A 140 -38.16 -0.55 16.80
CA GLY A 140 -39.03 0.58 17.20
C GLY A 140 -39.00 1.84 16.31
N GLY A 141 -38.64 1.75 15.03
CA GLY A 141 -38.59 2.90 14.12
C GLY A 141 -39.74 2.97 13.10
N THR A 142 -39.92 4.15 12.50
CA THR A 142 -40.91 4.39 11.45
C THR A 142 -40.36 3.98 10.09
N VAL A 143 -41.07 3.10 9.38
CA VAL A 143 -40.84 2.87 7.95
C VAL A 143 -41.84 3.75 7.19
N THR A 144 -41.34 4.72 6.42
CA THR A 144 -42.18 5.59 5.60
C THR A 144 -42.35 5.01 4.20
N GLY A 145 -43.58 4.90 3.71
CA GLY A 145 -43.93 4.37 2.38
C GLY A 145 -44.93 3.21 2.41
N ASN A 146 -45.38 2.75 1.23
CA ASN A 146 -46.30 1.62 1.12
C ASN A 146 -45.60 0.30 1.49
N ILE A 147 -46.00 -0.32 2.60
CA ILE A 147 -45.59 -1.70 2.93
C ILE A 147 -46.46 -2.67 2.11
N ILE A 148 -45.94 -3.21 1.02
CA ILE A 148 -46.61 -4.27 0.25
C ILE A 148 -46.22 -5.63 0.87
N ARG A 149 -47.16 -6.29 1.56
CA ARG A 149 -46.95 -7.65 2.09
C ARG A 149 -47.40 -8.68 1.05
N SER A 150 -46.57 -9.68 0.77
CA SER A 150 -46.79 -10.64 -0.33
C SER A 150 -47.83 -11.73 -0.04
N THR A 151 -48.41 -11.78 1.16
CA THR A 151 -49.37 -12.84 1.55
C THR A 151 -50.68 -12.22 2.05
N LYS A 152 -51.82 -12.82 1.69
CA LYS A 152 -53.15 -12.36 2.09
C LYS A 152 -53.41 -12.64 3.58
N GLY A 153 -53.78 -11.62 4.33
CA GLY A 153 -54.21 -11.70 5.73
C GLY A 153 -54.92 -10.41 6.17
N VAL A 154 -55.80 -10.50 7.17
CA VAL A 154 -56.38 -9.32 7.82
C VAL A 154 -55.33 -8.79 8.80
N HIS A 155 -54.92 -7.53 8.63
CA HIS A 155 -53.94 -6.89 9.51
C HIS A 155 -54.56 -5.64 10.11
N HIS A 156 -54.52 -5.54 11.44
CA HIS A 156 -55.01 -4.39 12.16
C HIS A 156 -53.91 -3.32 12.17
N TYR A 157 -54.20 -2.15 11.62
CA TYR A 157 -53.31 -0.99 11.62
C TYR A 157 -53.95 0.12 12.46
N TRP A 158 -53.15 0.75 13.32
CA TRP A 158 -53.57 1.88 14.14
C TRP A 158 -52.63 3.06 13.84
N GLU A 159 -53.19 4.23 13.49
CA GLU A 159 -52.39 5.36 13.04
C GLU A 159 -51.73 6.16 14.18
N THR A 160 -52.11 5.93 15.43
CA THR A 160 -51.59 6.66 16.60
C THR A 160 -51.18 5.73 17.74
N ALA A 161 -50.02 6.02 18.33
CA ALA A 161 -49.37 5.19 19.36
C ALA A 161 -50.15 5.09 20.68
N ALA A 162 -51.12 5.96 20.92
CA ALA A 162 -51.75 6.05 22.24
C ALA A 162 -52.65 4.85 22.57
N MET A 163 -53.26 4.17 21.58
CA MET A 163 -54.20 3.04 21.79
C MET A 163 -54.96 3.12 23.12
N ASN A 164 -55.55 4.29 23.44
CA ASN A 164 -56.24 4.49 24.70
C ASN A 164 -57.56 3.69 24.66
N ASN A 165 -57.46 2.39 24.95
CA ASN A 165 -58.52 1.36 25.08
C ASN A 165 -59.04 0.63 23.82
N GLY A 166 -58.18 0.31 22.84
CA GLY A 166 -58.56 -0.57 21.72
C GLY A 166 -58.30 -2.05 21.99
N GLY A 167 -59.33 -2.86 22.24
CA GLY A 167 -59.27 -4.33 22.31
C GLY A 167 -59.91 -4.98 21.08
N TRP A 168 -59.34 -6.09 20.59
CA TRP A 168 -59.97 -6.92 19.56
C TRP A 168 -60.44 -8.24 20.16
N PHE A 169 -61.74 -8.50 20.06
CA PHE A 169 -62.35 -9.71 20.59
C PHE A 169 -62.76 -10.64 19.46
N ILE A 170 -62.49 -11.93 19.65
CA ILE A 170 -62.92 -13.00 18.75
C ILE A 170 -63.61 -14.05 19.61
N THR A 171 -64.94 -14.17 19.49
CA THR A 171 -65.74 -15.14 20.27
C THR A 171 -66.61 -15.99 19.33
N PRO A 172 -66.95 -17.23 19.73
CA PRO A 172 -67.91 -18.06 19.02
C PRO A 172 -69.21 -17.29 18.73
N ALA A 173 -69.85 -17.54 17.59
CA ALA A 173 -71.08 -16.82 17.20
C ALA A 173 -72.22 -16.87 18.23
N ALA A 174 -72.23 -17.86 19.12
CA ALA A 174 -73.21 -18.05 20.18
C ALA A 174 -72.96 -17.17 21.42
N ASP A 175 -71.75 -16.64 21.59
CA ASP A 175 -71.40 -15.82 22.75
C ASP A 175 -71.86 -14.36 22.55
N PRO A 176 -72.26 -13.68 23.65
CA PRO A 176 -72.66 -12.27 23.59
C PRO A 176 -71.49 -11.35 23.22
N ASP A 177 -71.81 -10.16 22.69
CA ASP A 177 -70.83 -9.14 22.34
C ASP A 177 -70.04 -8.71 23.59
N PRO A 178 -68.71 -8.92 23.62
CA PRO A 178 -67.89 -8.56 24.78
C PRO A 178 -67.44 -7.09 24.77
N THR A 179 -67.83 -6.29 23.77
CA THR A 179 -67.40 -4.89 23.68
C THR A 179 -68.12 -3.99 24.68
N THR A 180 -67.35 -3.17 25.38
CA THR A 180 -67.81 -2.30 26.47
C THR A 180 -67.36 -0.85 26.34
N LEU A 181 -66.42 -0.55 25.43
CA LEU A 181 -65.87 0.80 25.25
C LEU A 181 -65.75 1.21 23.78
N PRO A 182 -65.86 2.51 23.45
CA PRO A 182 -65.62 3.04 22.11
C PRO A 182 -64.23 2.68 21.58
N GLY A 183 -64.15 2.17 20.34
CA GLY A 183 -62.89 1.77 19.70
C GLY A 183 -62.56 0.28 19.82
N GLN A 184 -63.34 -0.49 20.58
CA GLN A 184 -63.25 -1.94 20.57
C GLN A 184 -63.89 -2.51 19.31
N VAL A 185 -63.27 -3.54 18.76
CA VAL A 185 -63.77 -4.24 17.57
C VAL A 185 -64.06 -5.68 17.98
N TRP A 186 -65.21 -6.20 17.56
CA TRP A 186 -65.59 -7.59 17.79
C TRP A 186 -65.86 -8.30 16.47
N ALA A 187 -65.27 -9.47 16.32
CA ALA A 187 -65.51 -10.37 15.21
C ALA A 187 -66.01 -11.71 15.74
N LYS A 188 -67.05 -12.25 15.10
CA LYS A 188 -67.55 -13.60 15.34
C LYS A 188 -66.81 -14.58 14.45
N TYR A 189 -66.59 -15.80 14.94
CA TYR A 189 -66.14 -16.94 14.13
C TYR A 189 -67.03 -18.17 14.37
#